data_AF-A0A0V0HD08-F1
#
_entry.id   AF-A0A0V0HD08-F1
#
_cell.length_a   1.000
_cell.length_b   1.000
_cell.length_c   1.000
_cell.angle_alpha   90.00
_cell.angle_beta   90.00
_cell.angle_gamma   90.00
#
_symmetry.space_group_name_H-M   'P 1'
#
loop_
_entity.id
_entity.type
_entity.pdbx_description
1 polymer ?
#
loop_
_entity_poly.entity_id
_entity_poly.type
_entity_poly.pdbx_seq_one_letter_code
_entity_poly.pdbx_strand_id
1 'polypeptide(L)'
;MTIVRSTNPTDSWFEWTERGRNFFRRIIPENRKTLEWVVQILREAFKFRGNGVRRWKKGDSFSETFCARNFNNFGRYISIVSTRGRRRAVLIIPETTFNAG
;
A
#
# COMPACT_ATOMS: atom_id res chain seq x y z
N MET A 1 7.18 8.43 -3.20
CA MET A 1 7.21 6.95 -3.09
C MET A 1 7.94 6.40 -4.29
N THR A 2 8.84 5.44 -4.11
CA THR A 2 9.58 4.79 -5.19
C THR A 2 9.25 3.30 -5.21
N ILE A 3 8.99 2.76 -6.40
CA ILE A 3 8.77 1.32 -6.62
C ILE A 3 9.94 0.81 -7.45
N VAL A 4 10.69 -0.14 -6.90
CA VAL A 4 11.77 -0.83 -7.61
C VAL A 4 11.32 -2.25 -7.91
N ARG A 5 11.45 -2.67 -9.17
CA ARG A 5 11.20 -4.06 -9.58
C ARG A 5 12.53 -4.79 -9.62
N SER A 6 12.61 -5.93 -8.93
CA SER A 6 13.74 -6.86 -9.04
C SER A 6 13.24 -8.15 -9.66
N THR A 7 14.03 -8.72 -10.56
CA THR A 7 13.66 -9.94 -11.30
C THR A 7 14.78 -10.96 -11.20
N ASN A 8 14.43 -12.16 -10.75
CA ASN A 8 15.20 -13.37 -10.96
C ASN A 8 14.49 -14.23 -12.02
N PRO A 9 15.16 -15.23 -12.64
CA PRO A 9 14.56 -16.10 -13.64
C PRO A 9 13.31 -16.85 -13.15
N THR A 10 13.20 -17.07 -11.84
CA THR A 10 12.15 -17.86 -11.19
C THR A 10 11.10 -17.01 -10.47
N ASP A 11 11.39 -15.74 -10.16
CA ASP A 11 10.50 -14.89 -9.38
C ASP A 11 10.75 -13.40 -9.60
N SER A 12 9.72 -12.59 -9.39
CA SER A 12 9.82 -11.13 -9.44
C SER A 12 9.23 -10.54 -8.16
N TRP A 13 10.04 -9.80 -7.41
CA TRP A 13 9.58 -9.05 -6.25
C TRP A 13 9.63 -7.56 -6.51
N PHE A 14 8.74 -6.86 -5.80
CA PHE A 14 8.65 -5.40 -5.87
C PHE A 14 9.08 -4.86 -4.52
N GLU A 15 9.82 -3.75 -4.54
CA GLU A 15 10.19 -3.04 -3.32
C GLU A 15 9.54 -1.66 -3.37
N TRP A 16 8.72 -1.38 -2.37
CA TRP A 16 8.01 -0.11 -2.22
C TRP A 16 8.67 0.67 -1.09
N THR A 17 9.28 1.80 -1.45
CA THR A 17 9.95 2.67 -0.49
C THR A 17 9.20 3.99 -0.38
N GLU A 18 8.72 4.29 0.82
CA GLU A 18 8.27 5.62 1.22
C GLU A 18 9.41 6.34 1.94
N ARG A 19 9.83 7.48 1.40
CA ARG A 19 10.75 8.41 2.06
C ARG A 19 10.02 9.71 2.34
N GLY A 20 9.99 10.09 3.61
CA GLY A 20 9.66 11.43 4.10
C GLY A 20 10.86 12.03 4.83
N ARG A 21 10.77 13.30 5.23
CA ARG A 21 11.88 14.07 5.83
C ARG A 21 12.56 13.35 7.01
N ASN A 22 11.78 12.61 7.81
CA ASN A 22 12.24 11.80 8.95
C ASN A 22 11.66 10.36 8.93
N PHE A 23 11.16 9.89 7.77
CA PHE A 23 10.43 8.62 7.70
C PHE A 23 10.93 7.76 6.55
N PHE A 24 11.37 6.53 6.84
CA PHE A 24 11.72 5.53 5.85
C PHE A 24 10.87 4.29 6.09
N ARG A 25 9.94 3.97 5.18
CA ARG A 25 9.15 2.75 5.24
C ARG A 25 9.35 1.93 3.98
N ARG A 26 9.61 0.64 4.18
CA ARG A 26 9.78 -0.34 3.11
C ARG A 26 8.66 -1.38 3.23
N ILE A 27 7.93 -1.59 2.14
CA ILE A 27 7.05 -2.75 1.96
C ILE A 27 7.60 -3.58 0.81
N ILE A 28 7.62 -4.89 1.00
CA ILE A 28 7.94 -5.85 -0.05
C ILE A 28 6.64 -6.62 -0.33
N PRO A 29 5.86 -6.27 -1.36
CA PRO A 29 4.75 -7.11 -1.80
C PRO A 29 5.30 -8.50 -2.17
N GLU A 30 4.79 -9.53 -1.50
CA GLU A 30 5.41 -10.87 -1.54
C GLU A 30 5.20 -11.59 -2.87
N ASN A 31 4.16 -11.23 -3.63
CA ASN A 31 3.90 -11.80 -4.93
C ASN A 31 3.13 -10.82 -5.83
N ARG A 32 3.22 -11.05 -7.14
CA ARG A 32 2.55 -10.24 -8.17
C ARG A 32 1.02 -10.16 -7.98
N LYS A 33 0.37 -11.24 -7.57
CA LYS A 33 -1.09 -11.28 -7.35
C LYS A 33 -1.54 -10.36 -6.21
N THR A 34 -0.68 -10.16 -5.21
CA THR A 34 -0.92 -9.23 -4.10
C THR A 34 -0.73 -7.80 -4.57
N LEU A 35 0.32 -7.53 -5.35
CA LEU A 35 0.54 -6.23 -5.99
C LEU A 35 -0.65 -5.80 -6.85
N GLU A 36 -1.10 -6.67 -7.76
CA GLU A 36 -2.23 -6.41 -8.65
C GLU A 36 -3.51 -6.11 -7.86
N TRP A 37 -3.74 -6.84 -6.76
CA TRP A 37 -4.88 -6.60 -5.87
C TRP A 37 -4.76 -5.25 -5.13
N VAL A 38 -3.57 -4.87 -4.66
CA VAL A 38 -3.35 -3.54 -4.07
C VAL A 38 -3.65 -2.45 -5.11
N VAL A 39 -3.17 -2.59 -6.35
CA VAL A 39 -3.45 -1.64 -7.43
C VAL A 39 -4.94 -1.52 -7.72
N GLN A 40 -5.68 -2.64 -7.73
CA GLN A 40 -7.13 -2.63 -7.88
C GLN A 40 -7.83 -1.86 -6.75
N ILE A 41 -7.40 -2.06 -5.50
CA ILE A 41 -7.95 -1.32 -4.36
C ILE A 41 -7.64 0.15 -4.45
N LEU A 42 -6.42 0.54 -4.83
CA LEU A 42 -6.06 1.95 -5.00
C LEU A 42 -6.95 2.62 -6.05
N ARG A 43 -7.23 1.94 -7.17
CA ARG A 43 -8.16 2.42 -8.20
C ARG A 43 -9.58 2.55 -7.68
N GLU A 44 -10.07 1.56 -6.91
CA GLU A 44 -11.40 1.61 -6.30
C GLU A 44 -11.51 2.76 -5.28
N ALA A 45 -10.50 2.91 -4.43
CA ALA A 45 -10.46 3.94 -3.40
C ALA A 45 -10.43 5.35 -4.00
N PHE A 46 -9.68 5.55 -5.10
CA PHE A 46 -9.59 6.83 -5.80
C PHE A 46 -10.92 7.27 -6.44
N LYS A 47 -11.72 6.33 -6.93
CA LYS A 47 -13.03 6.65 -7.54
C LYS A 47 -14.06 7.13 -6.51
N PHE A 48 -13.87 6.82 -5.24
CA PHE A 48 -14.82 7.17 -4.20
C PHE A 48 -14.77 8.66 -3.87
N ARG A 49 -15.94 9.29 -3.85
CA ARG A 49 -16.14 10.66 -3.39
C ARG A 49 -16.65 10.63 -1.94
N GLY A 50 -15.98 11.33 -1.03
CA GLY A 50 -16.42 11.51 0.36
C GLY A 50 -15.52 10.86 1.42
N ASN A 51 -15.90 11.03 2.68
CA ASN A 51 -15.10 10.66 3.85
C ASN A 51 -15.58 9.35 4.49
N GLY A 52 -15.55 8.26 3.71
CA GLY A 52 -15.96 6.94 4.17
C GLY A 52 -14.78 6.04 4.49
N VAL A 53 -14.77 5.38 5.64
CA VAL A 53 -13.78 4.34 5.94
C VAL A 53 -14.14 3.05 5.21
N ARG A 54 -13.15 2.41 4.57
CA ARG A 54 -13.31 1.07 3.98
C ARG A 54 -12.05 0.25 4.19
N ARG A 55 -12.20 -1.04 4.48
CA ARG A 55 -11.10 -1.97 4.75
C ARG A 55 -11.19 -3.15 3.81
N TRP A 56 -10.04 -3.60 3.32
CA TRP A 56 -9.87 -4.77 2.48
C TRP A 56 -8.77 -5.65 3.07
N LYS A 57 -8.91 -6.96 2.93
CA LYS A 57 -7.94 -7.95 3.40
C LYS A 57 -7.69 -8.97 2.28
N LYS A 58 -6.44 -9.35 2.09
CA LYS A 58 -6.03 -10.50 1.28
C LYS A 58 -4.90 -11.21 2.01
N GLY A 59 -4.99 -12.52 2.10
CA GLY A 59 -3.94 -13.34 2.70
C GLY A 59 -3.68 -14.59 1.86
N ASP A 60 -2.50 -15.16 2.06
CA ASP A 60 -2.14 -16.51 1.67
C ASP A 60 -1.66 -17.28 2.91
N SER A 61 -1.12 -18.49 2.72
CA SER A 61 -0.69 -19.35 3.83
C SER A 61 0.42 -18.76 4.70
N PHE A 62 1.12 -17.71 4.24
CA PHE A 62 2.31 -17.18 4.92
C PHE A 62 2.24 -15.67 5.22
N SER A 63 1.38 -14.93 4.51
CA SER A 63 1.31 -13.49 4.57
C SER A 63 -0.13 -12.97 4.57
N GLU A 64 -0.35 -11.84 5.25
CA GLU A 64 -1.59 -11.07 5.16
C GLU A 64 -1.28 -9.65 4.74
N THR A 65 -2.09 -9.12 3.84
CA THR A 65 -2.06 -7.72 3.39
C THR A 65 -3.43 -7.11 3.65
N PHE A 66 -3.41 -5.99 4.36
CA PHE A 66 -4.58 -5.18 4.67
C PHE A 66 -4.44 -3.83 3.98
N CYS A 67 -5.50 -3.39 3.32
CA CYS A 67 -5.61 -2.03 2.81
C CYS A 67 -6.77 -1.36 3.51
N ALA A 68 -6.63 -0.09 3.87
CA ALA A 68 -7.73 0.69 4.42
C ALA A 68 -7.72 2.10 3.85
N ARG A 69 -8.89 2.55 3.38
CA ARG A 69 -9.17 3.95 3.07
C ARG A 69 -9.67 4.61 4.33
N ASN A 70 -8.96 5.63 4.76
CA ASN A 70 -9.20 6.38 5.99
C ASN A 70 -9.25 7.88 5.67
N PHE A 71 -9.67 8.67 6.66
CA PHE A 71 -9.57 10.11 6.64
C PHE A 71 -9.25 10.61 8.05
N ASN A 72 -8.56 11.74 8.15
CA ASN A 72 -8.30 12.46 9.39
C ASN A 72 -8.36 13.97 9.13
N ASN A 73 -7.95 14.78 10.11
CA ASN A 73 -7.94 16.24 9.99
C ASN A 73 -7.02 16.77 8.86
N PHE A 74 -6.13 15.94 8.32
CA PHE A 74 -5.22 16.29 7.22
C PHE A 74 -5.71 15.77 5.85
N GLY A 75 -6.88 15.16 5.79
CA GLY A 75 -7.49 14.65 4.56
C GLY A 75 -7.56 13.13 4.48
N ARG A 76 -7.82 12.63 3.26
CA ARG A 76 -7.96 11.20 2.97
C ARG A 76 -6.60 10.54 2.78
N TYR A 77 -6.49 9.29 3.20
CA TYR A 77 -5.28 8.51 2.99
C TYR A 77 -5.59 7.01 2.90
N ILE A 78 -4.71 6.28 2.24
CA ILE A 78 -4.71 4.82 2.20
C ILE A 78 -3.60 4.31 3.11
N SER A 79 -3.93 3.42 4.04
CA SER A 79 -2.93 2.65 4.78
C SER A 79 -2.85 1.24 4.20
N ILE A 80 -1.64 0.76 3.94
CA ILE A 80 -1.37 -0.61 3.53
C ILE A 80 -0.51 -1.26 4.60
N VAL A 81 -0.99 -2.36 5.18
CA VAL A 81 -0.30 -3.12 6.22
C VAL A 81 -0.01 -4.51 5.66
N SER A 82 1.25 -4.94 5.74
CA SER A 82 1.64 -6.31 5.41
C SER A 82 2.21 -6.99 6.65
N THR A 83 1.78 -8.21 6.92
CA THR A 83 2.23 -9.05 8.04
C THR A 83 2.65 -10.42 7.55
N ARG A 84 3.81 -10.90 8.03
CA ARG A 84 4.34 -12.25 7.79
C ARG A 84 4.98 -12.78 9.06
N GLY A 85 4.34 -13.77 9.67
CA GLY A 85 4.72 -14.22 11.01
C GLY A 85 4.78 -13.05 11.99
N ARG A 86 5.96 -12.80 12.59
CA ARG A 86 6.19 -11.67 13.51
C ARG A 86 6.56 -10.36 12.84
N ARG A 87 6.79 -10.34 11.53
CA ARG A 87 7.18 -9.13 10.78
C ARG A 87 5.93 -8.35 10.37
N ARG A 88 5.97 -7.04 10.55
CA ARG A 88 4.91 -6.11 10.13
C ARG A 88 5.52 -4.90 9.44
N ALA A 89 4.97 -4.53 8.29
CA ALA A 89 5.29 -3.30 7.59
C ALA A 89 4.01 -2.50 7.32
N VAL A 90 4.11 -1.17 7.31
CA VAL A 90 2.97 -0.27 7.11
C VAL A 90 3.38 0.86 6.18
N LEU A 91 2.55 1.18 5.18
CA LEU A 91 2.74 2.27 4.23
C LEU A 91 1.51 3.17 4.32
N ILE A 92 1.74 4.48 4.30
CA ILE A 92 0.66 5.46 4.29
C ILE A 92 0.77 6.26 3.00
N ILE A 93 -0.30 6.29 2.22
CA ILE A 93 -0.38 7.02 0.96
C ILE A 93 -1.44 8.10 1.16
N PRO A 94 -1.05 9.36 1.41
CA PRO A 94 -2.02 10.44 1.42
C PRO A 94 -2.66 10.56 0.04
N GLU A 95 -3.97 10.77 0.01
CA GLU A 95 -4.65 11.15 -1.22
C GLU A 95 -4.34 12.64 -1.44
N THR A 96 -3.25 12.92 -2.15
CA THR A 96 -2.93 14.29 -2.53
C THR A 96 -4.11 14.84 -3.32
N THR A 97 -4.71 15.94 -2.88
CA THR A 97 -5.34 16.86 -3.81
C THR A 97 -4.28 17.14 -4.87
N PHE A 98 -4.54 16.72 -6.09
CA PHE A 98 -3.76 17.03 -7.28
C PHE A 98 -3.73 18.56 -7.39
N ASN A 99 -2.80 19.22 -6.69
CA ASN A 99 -2.55 20.66 -6.59
C ASN A 99 -1.39 20.92 -5.60
N ALA A 100 -0.23 20.29 -5.85
CA ALA A 100 1.02 20.97 -5.53
C ALA A 100 1.40 21.65 -6.83
N GLY A 101 1.14 22.95 -6.92
CA GLY A 101 1.52 23.79 -8.06
C GLY A 101 3.03 23.83 -8.28
#